data_AF-A0A1L9NRY2-F1
#
_entry.id   AF-A0A1L9NRY2-F1
#
_cell.length_a   1.000
_cell.length_b   1.000
_cell.length_c   1.000
_cell.angle_alpha   90.00
_cell.angle_beta   90.00
_cell.angle_gamma   90.00
#
_symmetry.space_group_name_H-M   'P 1'
#
loop_
_entity.id
_entity.type
_entity.pdbx_description
1 polymer ?
#
loop_
_entity_poly.entity_id
_entity_poly.type
_entity_poly.pdbx_seq_one_letter_code
_entity_poly.pdbx_strand_id
1 'polypeptide(L)'
;MPVLKNTIAPLALMISLVMPAFAQNAQEDDGSYTLQNAPVKREIALMCRFESECFEAESCAETTFSFDLKGRAGGLTATDMAVEVAMVSEIGDATLIGVRSGSAMSLSGGAFDARHLLTIAEGGAARYTLHYADGPMAISYLGACE
;
A
#
# COMPACT_ATOMS: atom_id res chain seq x y z
N MET A 1 -85.99 28.35 0.34
CA MET A 1 -86.16 26.95 0.79
C MET A 1 -86.54 26.15 -0.45
N PRO A 2 -85.85 25.04 -0.83
CA PRO A 2 -85.15 24.08 0.01
C PRO A 2 -83.66 23.86 -0.32
N VAL A 3 -83.04 23.08 0.56
CA VAL A 3 -81.65 22.63 0.64
C VAL A 3 -81.50 21.27 -0.04
N LEU A 4 -80.39 21.02 -0.77
CA LEU A 4 -79.86 19.67 -1.06
C LEU A 4 -78.38 19.82 -1.51
N LYS A 5 -77.40 19.69 -0.61
CA LYS A 5 -76.67 18.50 -0.14
C LYS A 5 -75.66 17.91 -1.13
N ASN A 6 -74.40 17.89 -0.66
CA ASN A 6 -73.32 16.91 -0.92
C ASN A 6 -72.81 16.79 -2.37
N THR A 7 -71.51 16.74 -2.65
CA THR A 7 -70.55 15.81 -2.03
C THR A 7 -69.13 16.28 -2.29
N ILE A 8 -68.32 16.29 -1.23
CA ILE A 8 -66.87 16.52 -1.24
C ILE A 8 -66.18 15.25 -1.74
N ALA A 9 -65.27 15.37 -2.71
CA ALA A 9 -64.29 14.34 -3.02
C ALA A 9 -62.89 14.93 -2.79
N PRO A 10 -62.09 14.42 -1.84
CA PRO A 10 -60.69 14.80 -1.76
C PRO A 10 -59.90 13.95 -2.76
N LEU A 11 -59.28 14.62 -3.73
CA LEU A 11 -58.31 14.03 -4.63
C LEU A 11 -57.06 13.68 -3.79
N ALA A 12 -56.91 12.40 -3.46
CA ALA A 12 -55.77 11.90 -2.71
C ALA A 12 -54.51 11.97 -3.59
N LEU A 13 -53.64 12.94 -3.30
CA LEU A 13 -52.32 13.09 -3.87
C LEU A 13 -51.39 12.03 -3.24
N MET A 14 -51.19 10.89 -3.92
CA MET A 14 -50.18 9.92 -3.52
C MET A 14 -48.79 10.48 -3.86
N ILE A 15 -48.09 10.97 -2.84
CA ILE A 15 -46.66 11.27 -2.91
C ILE A 15 -45.92 9.93 -2.76
N SER A 16 -45.43 9.38 -3.87
CA SER A 16 -44.51 8.26 -3.88
C SER A 16 -43.16 8.70 -3.31
N LEU A 17 -42.90 8.33 -2.06
CA LEU A 17 -41.59 8.43 -1.42
C LEU A 17 -40.64 7.43 -2.10
N VAL A 18 -39.81 7.93 -3.02
CA VAL A 18 -38.65 7.19 -3.52
C VAL A 18 -37.60 7.21 -2.41
N MET A 19 -37.51 6.13 -1.64
CA MET A 19 -36.37 5.95 -0.74
C MET A 19 -35.11 5.68 -1.57
N PRO A 20 -33.98 6.36 -1.31
CA PRO A 20 -32.72 5.96 -1.90
C PRO A 20 -32.36 4.59 -1.32
N ALA A 21 -32.30 3.59 -2.19
CA ALA A 21 -31.71 2.30 -1.85
C ALA A 21 -30.23 2.54 -1.54
N PHE A 22 -29.88 2.58 -0.25
CA PHE A 22 -28.50 2.42 0.17
C PHE A 22 -28.09 1.00 -0.19
N ALA A 23 -27.41 0.84 -1.33
CA ALA A 23 -26.69 -0.39 -1.65
C ALA A 23 -25.57 -0.57 -0.63
N GLN A 24 -25.87 -1.24 0.49
CA GLN A 24 -24.86 -1.76 1.38
C GLN A 24 -24.20 -2.92 0.63
N ASN A 25 -23.03 -2.67 0.04
CA ASN A 25 -22.12 -3.73 -0.37
C ASN A 25 -21.69 -4.47 0.90
N ALA A 26 -22.44 -5.50 1.29
CA ALA A 26 -22.00 -6.46 2.27
C ALA A 26 -20.77 -7.14 1.68
N GLN A 27 -19.60 -6.85 2.24
CA GLN A 27 -18.38 -7.56 1.90
C GLN A 27 -18.57 -9.00 2.37
N GLU A 28 -18.78 -9.92 1.43
CA GLU A 28 -18.83 -11.35 1.71
C GLU A 28 -17.50 -11.75 2.34
N ASP A 29 -17.54 -12.23 3.58
CA ASP A 29 -16.40 -12.79 4.28
C ASP A 29 -16.10 -14.16 3.66
N ASP A 30 -15.30 -14.18 2.60
CA ASP A 30 -14.84 -15.39 1.93
C ASP A 30 -13.78 -16.15 2.75
N GLY A 31 -13.48 -15.68 3.97
CA GLY A 31 -12.43 -16.21 4.82
C GLY A 31 -11.02 -15.84 4.36
N SER A 32 -10.87 -14.96 3.36
CA SER A 32 -9.59 -14.48 2.87
C SER A 32 -9.03 -13.35 3.73
N TYR A 33 -7.78 -13.51 4.16
CA TYR A 33 -7.04 -12.46 4.85
C TYR A 33 -6.22 -11.65 3.83
N THR A 34 -6.45 -10.34 3.85
CA THR A 34 -5.75 -9.30 3.11
C THR A 34 -5.01 -8.40 4.10
N LEU A 35 -4.18 -7.48 3.59
CA LEU A 35 -3.55 -6.47 4.44
C LEU A 35 -4.56 -5.56 5.17
N GLN A 36 -5.80 -5.44 4.68
CA GLN A 36 -6.81 -4.55 5.27
C GLN A 36 -7.56 -5.19 6.46
N ASN A 37 -7.85 -6.48 6.37
CA ASN A 37 -8.61 -7.26 7.36
C ASN A 37 -7.74 -8.26 8.14
N ALA A 38 -6.41 -8.19 8.02
CA ALA A 38 -5.50 -9.01 8.83
C ALA A 38 -5.73 -8.77 10.34
N PRO A 39 -5.69 -9.84 11.17
CA PRO A 39 -5.84 -9.72 12.63
C PRO A 39 -4.79 -8.82 13.28
N VAL A 40 -3.54 -8.89 12.81
CA VAL A 40 -2.45 -8.02 13.25
C VAL A 40 -2.07 -7.10 12.11
N LYS A 41 -2.01 -5.79 12.41
CA LYS A 41 -1.65 -4.74 11.47
C LYS A 41 -0.58 -3.82 12.04
N ARG A 42 0.26 -3.30 11.15
CA ARG A 42 1.29 -2.29 11.45
C ARG A 42 1.34 -1.28 10.32
N GLU A 43 1.50 -0.02 10.68
CA GLU A 43 1.89 1.02 9.74
C GLU A 43 3.41 0.97 9.54
N ILE A 44 3.87 1.31 8.34
CA ILE A 44 5.27 1.46 8.00
C ILE A 44 5.47 2.89 7.55
N ALA A 45 6.36 3.59 8.23
CA ALA A 45 6.87 4.90 7.86
C ALA A 45 8.36 4.90 8.21
N LEU A 46 9.22 4.77 7.20
CA LEU A 46 10.67 4.72 7.37
C LEU A 46 11.35 5.66 6.38
N MET A 47 12.47 6.25 6.79
CA MET A 47 13.37 6.99 5.92
C MET A 47 14.60 6.12 5.66
N CYS A 48 14.88 5.79 4.41
CA CYS A 48 16.08 5.06 4.02
C CYS A 48 17.13 6.03 3.48
N ARG A 49 18.33 5.99 4.06
CA ARG A 49 19.49 6.80 3.65
C ARG A 49 20.65 5.88 3.29
N PHE A 50 21.24 6.12 2.13
CA PHE A 50 22.34 5.32 1.61
C PHE A 50 23.63 6.15 1.58
N GLU A 51 24.72 5.50 1.94
CA GLU A 51 26.05 6.11 2.02
C GLU A 51 26.94 5.64 0.87
N SER A 52 26.65 4.48 0.28
CA SER A 52 27.40 3.92 -0.84
C SER A 52 26.51 3.49 -1.97
N GLU A 53 26.93 3.78 -3.20
CA GLU A 53 26.38 3.29 -4.46
C GLU A 53 27.42 2.43 -5.16
N CYS A 54 27.04 1.24 -5.61
CA CYS A 54 27.90 0.28 -6.27
C CYS A 54 27.27 -0.09 -7.62
N PHE A 55 27.94 0.30 -8.71
CA PHE A 55 27.52 -0.04 -10.07
C PHE A 55 28.14 -1.38 -10.48
N GLU A 56 27.31 -2.40 -10.72
CA GLU A 56 27.76 -3.71 -11.20
C GLU A 56 28.97 -4.27 -10.40
N ALA A 57 30.10 -4.48 -11.08
CA ALA A 57 31.34 -5.03 -10.53
C ALA A 57 32.36 -3.94 -10.16
N GLU A 58 31.98 -2.67 -10.22
CA GLU A 58 32.86 -1.55 -9.90
C GLU A 58 32.96 -1.33 -8.38
N SER A 59 33.99 -0.59 -7.96
CA SER A 59 34.09 -0.13 -6.57
C SER A 59 32.96 0.82 -6.25
N CYS A 60 32.41 0.72 -5.04
CA CYS A 60 31.36 1.62 -4.61
C CYS A 60 31.90 3.07 -4.47
N ALA A 61 31.05 4.03 -4.79
CA ALA A 61 31.26 5.46 -4.58
C ALA A 61 30.35 5.97 -3.45
N GLU A 62 30.67 7.14 -2.90
CA GLU A 62 29.78 7.84 -1.96
C GLU A 62 28.51 8.32 -2.68
N THR A 63 27.38 8.29 -1.97
CA THR A 63 26.09 8.79 -2.47
C THR A 63 25.32 9.48 -1.35
N THR A 64 24.33 10.29 -1.72
CA THR A 64 23.35 10.89 -0.82
C THR A 64 21.93 10.41 -1.11
N PHE A 65 21.80 9.35 -1.92
CA PHE A 65 20.51 8.81 -2.33
C PHE A 65 19.68 8.40 -1.12
N SER A 66 18.39 8.73 -1.16
CA SER A 66 17.44 8.42 -0.09
C SER A 66 16.02 8.30 -0.62
N PHE A 67 15.17 7.57 0.13
CA PHE A 67 13.75 7.49 -0.14
C PHE A 67 12.94 7.24 1.14
N ASP A 68 11.67 7.62 1.10
CA ASP A 68 10.69 7.26 2.12
C ASP A 68 10.02 5.92 1.77
N LEU A 69 9.72 5.12 2.79
CA LEU A 69 8.77 4.01 2.70
C LEU A 69 7.51 4.35 3.49
N LYS A 70 6.34 4.26 2.84
CA LYS A 70 5.04 4.51 3.47
C LYS A 70 4.07 3.38 3.12
N GLY A 71 3.53 2.71 4.12
CA GLY A 71 2.59 1.62 3.86
C GLY A 71 2.17 0.85 5.08
N ARG A 72 1.92 -0.45 4.87
CA ARG A 72 1.31 -1.31 5.88
C ARG A 72 1.87 -2.72 5.85
N ALA A 73 1.84 -3.36 7.01
CA ALA A 73 2.02 -4.79 7.16
C ALA A 73 0.77 -5.42 7.78
N GLY A 74 0.46 -6.65 7.37
CA GLY A 74 -0.65 -7.44 7.89
C GLY A 74 -0.28 -8.92 8.03
N GLY A 75 -0.69 -9.56 9.13
CA GLY A 75 -0.45 -10.98 9.37
C GLY A 75 -1.38 -11.60 10.39
N LEU A 76 -1.34 -12.94 10.50
CA LEU A 76 -2.03 -13.67 11.57
C LEU A 76 -1.33 -13.46 12.92
N THR A 77 -0.02 -13.23 12.90
CA THR A 77 0.81 -12.94 14.08
C THR A 77 1.58 -11.64 13.87
N ALA A 78 2.20 -11.14 14.94
CA ALA A 78 3.08 -9.97 14.88
C ALA A 78 4.50 -10.30 14.37
N THR A 79 4.82 -11.59 14.24
CA THR A 79 6.15 -12.01 13.82
C THR A 79 6.25 -11.96 12.31
N ASP A 80 5.39 -12.70 11.60
CA ASP A 80 5.47 -12.82 10.15
C ASP A 80 4.27 -12.14 9.49
N MET A 81 4.55 -11.10 8.72
CA MET A 81 3.55 -10.25 8.10
C MET A 81 3.85 -10.06 6.62
N ALA A 82 2.81 -10.01 5.79
CA ALA A 82 2.91 -9.48 4.44
C ALA A 82 3.03 -7.96 4.50
N VAL A 83 3.73 -7.36 3.55
CA VAL A 83 4.01 -5.93 3.48
C VAL A 83 3.66 -5.37 2.11
N GLU A 84 3.08 -4.18 2.10
CA GLU A 84 2.93 -3.33 0.91
C GLU A 84 3.30 -1.90 1.29
N VAL A 85 4.26 -1.32 0.56
CA VAL A 85 4.74 0.05 0.78
C VAL A 85 4.89 0.80 -0.54
N ALA A 86 4.59 2.09 -0.51
CA ALA A 86 5.06 3.04 -1.49
C ALA A 86 6.48 3.48 -1.12
N MET A 87 7.41 3.30 -2.05
CA MET A 87 8.73 3.90 -2.05
C MET A 87 8.62 5.25 -2.76
N VAL A 88 8.95 6.33 -2.07
CA VAL A 88 8.88 7.69 -2.60
C VAL A 88 10.29 8.26 -2.67
N SER A 89 10.76 8.58 -3.87
CA SER A 89 12.12 9.07 -4.09
C SER A 89 12.14 10.22 -5.09
N GLU A 90 13.22 11.00 -5.09
CA GLU A 90 13.38 12.11 -6.04
C GLU A 90 13.53 11.65 -7.50
N ILE A 91 13.91 10.38 -7.72
CA ILE A 91 14.12 9.80 -9.06
C ILE A 91 12.92 8.96 -9.54
N GLY A 92 11.89 8.83 -8.72
CA GLY A 92 10.67 8.09 -9.06
C GLY A 92 10.12 7.26 -7.92
N ASP A 93 8.83 6.97 -8.02
CA ASP A 93 8.10 6.21 -7.02
C ASP A 93 7.92 4.76 -7.46
N ALA A 94 7.85 3.83 -6.50
CA ALA A 94 7.56 2.44 -6.78
C ALA A 94 6.72 1.82 -5.66
N THR A 95 5.81 0.91 -6.01
CA THR A 95 5.18 0.04 -5.02
C THR A 95 6.06 -1.18 -4.79
N LEU A 96 6.41 -1.44 -3.54
CA LEU A 96 7.12 -2.65 -3.12
C LEU A 96 6.19 -3.53 -2.28
N ILE A 97 6.28 -4.84 -2.51
CA ILE A 97 5.59 -5.87 -1.73
C ILE A 97 6.60 -6.85 -1.18
N GLY A 98 6.27 -7.48 -0.05
CA GLY A 98 7.12 -8.52 0.49
C GLY A 98 6.70 -8.96 1.87
N VAL A 99 7.69 -9.22 2.72
CA VAL A 99 7.49 -9.79 4.04
C VAL A 99 8.24 -9.00 5.11
N ARG A 100 7.70 -9.06 6.32
CA ARG A 100 8.31 -8.57 7.55
C ARG A 100 8.41 -9.73 8.52
N SER A 101 9.58 -9.91 9.12
CA SER A 101 9.80 -10.79 10.27
C SER A 101 10.42 -9.99 11.41
N GLY A 102 9.68 -9.75 12.49
CA GLY A 102 10.12 -8.84 13.55
C GLY A 102 10.21 -7.38 13.07
N SER A 103 11.40 -6.78 13.08
CA SER A 103 11.69 -5.48 12.42
C SER A 103 12.36 -5.63 11.05
N ALA A 104 12.85 -6.82 10.70
CA ALA A 104 13.45 -7.07 9.40
C ALA A 104 12.39 -7.10 8.29
N MET A 105 12.77 -6.67 7.09
CA MET A 105 11.92 -6.70 5.90
C MET A 105 12.69 -7.14 4.66
N SER A 106 11.99 -7.85 3.78
CA SER A 106 12.45 -8.18 2.43
C SER A 106 11.34 -7.83 1.45
N LEU A 107 11.62 -6.87 0.58
CA LEU A 107 10.66 -6.19 -0.29
C LEU A 107 11.14 -6.23 -1.74
N SER A 108 10.22 -6.33 -2.67
CA SER A 108 10.50 -6.18 -4.09
C SER A 108 9.36 -5.48 -4.83
N GLY A 109 9.67 -4.68 -5.83
CA GLY A 109 8.69 -3.83 -6.48
C GLY A 109 9.16 -3.17 -7.77
N GLY A 110 8.39 -2.19 -8.23
CA GLY A 110 8.69 -1.45 -9.46
C GLY A 110 8.22 -2.12 -10.75
N ALA A 111 8.52 -1.42 -11.86
CA ALA A 111 8.13 -1.78 -13.21
C ALA A 111 8.98 -2.91 -13.80
N PHE A 112 8.64 -3.35 -15.00
CA PHE A 112 9.35 -4.44 -15.67
C PHE A 112 10.76 -4.05 -16.11
N ASP A 113 10.94 -2.80 -16.56
CA ASP A 113 12.20 -2.23 -17.03
C ASP A 113 13.19 -1.92 -15.90
N ALA A 114 12.69 -1.69 -14.67
CA ALA A 114 13.50 -1.50 -13.47
C ALA A 114 12.84 -2.18 -12.25
N ARG A 115 13.41 -3.30 -11.81
CA ARG A 115 12.96 -4.06 -10.64
C ARG A 115 13.71 -3.63 -9.39
N HIS A 116 12.97 -3.30 -8.35
CA HIS A 116 13.48 -2.85 -7.06
C HIS A 116 13.56 -4.04 -6.10
N LEU A 117 14.67 -4.18 -5.38
CA LEU A 117 14.84 -5.14 -4.29
C LEU A 117 15.36 -4.39 -3.07
N LEU A 118 14.73 -4.55 -1.92
CA LEU A 118 15.12 -3.91 -0.68
C LEU A 118 15.08 -4.91 0.46
N THR A 119 16.21 -5.07 1.15
CA THR A 119 16.28 -5.82 2.41
C THR A 119 16.68 -4.87 3.53
N ILE A 120 15.98 -4.95 4.65
CA ILE A 120 16.24 -4.20 5.88
C ILE A 120 16.41 -5.21 7.00
N ALA A 121 17.57 -5.21 7.66
CA ALA A 121 17.84 -6.06 8.81
C ALA A 121 17.16 -5.54 10.08
N GLU A 122 17.10 -6.34 11.14
CA GLU A 122 16.42 -5.95 12.39
C GLU A 122 16.96 -4.64 13.00
N GLY A 123 18.26 -4.37 12.82
CA GLY A 123 18.93 -3.15 13.27
C GLY A 123 18.90 -1.98 12.27
N GLY A 124 18.09 -2.05 11.22
CA GLY A 124 17.91 -0.97 10.25
C GLY A 124 18.90 -1.00 9.08
N ALA A 125 20.02 -1.72 9.18
CA ALA A 125 20.97 -1.87 8.07
C ALA A 125 20.26 -2.38 6.81
N ALA A 126 20.45 -1.68 5.69
CA ALA A 126 19.66 -1.86 4.48
C ALA A 126 20.53 -2.03 3.23
N ARG A 127 20.04 -2.86 2.32
CA ARG A 127 20.54 -2.94 0.94
C ARG A 127 19.36 -2.76 -0.01
N TYR A 128 19.48 -1.76 -0.87
CA TYR A 128 18.56 -1.52 -1.97
C TYR A 128 19.28 -1.80 -3.28
N THR A 129 18.64 -2.49 -4.22
CA THR A 129 19.20 -2.73 -5.55
C THR A 129 18.13 -2.49 -6.62
N LEU A 130 18.46 -1.75 -7.67
CA LEU A 130 17.69 -1.73 -8.91
C LEU A 130 18.30 -2.72 -9.88
N HIS A 131 17.48 -3.54 -10.51
CA HIS A 131 17.85 -4.41 -11.62
C HIS A 131 17.13 -3.91 -12.87
N TYR A 132 17.88 -3.49 -13.87
CA TYR A 132 17.36 -3.03 -15.14
C TYR A 132 17.16 -4.21 -16.10
N ALA A 133 16.15 -4.11 -16.96
CA ALA A 133 15.90 -5.12 -18.00
C ALA A 133 16.78 -4.92 -19.25
N ASP A 134 17.37 -3.73 -19.43
CA ASP A 134 18.25 -3.40 -20.56
C ASP A 134 19.68 -3.88 -20.32
N GLY A 135 19.85 -5.21 -20.28
CA GLY A 135 21.12 -5.89 -20.03
C GLY A 135 21.32 -6.33 -18.57
N PRO A 136 22.46 -6.95 -18.24
CA PRO A 136 22.79 -7.32 -16.86
C PRO A 136 23.29 -6.07 -16.12
N MET A 137 22.38 -5.11 -15.88
CA MET A 137 22.70 -3.87 -15.19
C MET A 137 21.91 -3.77 -13.88
N ALA A 138 22.64 -3.50 -12.81
CA ALA A 138 22.14 -3.35 -11.47
C ALA A 138 22.99 -2.33 -10.70
N ILE A 139 22.30 -1.55 -9.89
CA ILE A 139 22.90 -0.55 -9.01
C ILE A 139 22.49 -0.91 -7.59
N SER A 140 23.47 -1.15 -6.72
CA SER A 140 23.24 -1.46 -5.31
C SER A 140 23.59 -0.28 -4.43
N TYR A 141 22.74 0.02 -3.46
CA TYR A 141 22.91 1.04 -2.46
C TYR A 141 23.00 0.40 -1.08
N LEU A 142 23.97 0.82 -0.27
CA LEU A 142 24.21 0.33 1.09
C LEU A 142 24.01 1.46 2.10
N GLY A 143 23.26 1.19 3.16
CA GLY A 143 22.89 2.21 4.14
C GLY A 143 21.99 1.66 5.24
N ALA A 144 21.04 2.47 5.67
CA ALA A 144 20.09 2.11 6.72
C ALA A 144 18.71 2.74 6.51
N CYS A 145 17.69 2.13 7.13
CA CYS A 145 16.34 2.67 7.24
C CYS A 145 15.93 2.78 8.71
N GLU A 146 15.32 3.91 9.08
CA GLU A 146 14.88 4.23 10.46
C GLU A 146 13.49 4.88 10.50
#